data_AF-A0A419JE44-F1
#
_entry.id   AF-A0A419JE44-F1
#
_cell.length_a   1.000
_cell.length_b   1.000
_cell.length_c   1.000
_cell.angle_alpha   90.00
_cell.angle_beta   90.00
_cell.angle_gamma   90.00
#
_symmetry.space_group_name_H-M   'P 1'
#
loop_
_entity.id
_entity.type
_entity.pdbx_description
1 polymer ?
#
loop_
_entity_poly.entity_id
_entity_poly.type
_entity_poly.pdbx_seq_one_letter_code
_entity_poly.pdbx_strand_id
1 'polypeptide(L)'
;CAIDKLIGTCIKHGIEIPESVLLTSCRQTHFTIKKVIFAGFPIVISVSAPTELAIRDADEFGITLVGFARDNRFNVYTNDWRIL
;
A
#
# COMPACT_ATOMS: atom_id res chain seq x y z
N CYS A 1 -3.27 -11.64 -8.66
CA CYS A 1 -3.87 -10.29 -8.65
C CYS A 1 -2.87 -9.27 -9.21
N ALA A 2 -3.27 -8.03 -9.49
CA ALA A 2 -2.38 -7.01 -10.08
C ALA A 2 -1.13 -6.73 -9.21
N ILE A 3 -1.28 -6.74 -7.88
CA ILE A 3 -0.17 -6.58 -6.92
C ILE A 3 0.87 -7.70 -7.08
N ASP A 4 0.45 -8.96 -7.22
CA ASP A 4 1.38 -10.09 -7.40
C ASP A 4 2.20 -9.94 -8.69
N LYS A 5 1.56 -9.48 -9.77
CA LYS A 5 2.23 -9.23 -11.05
C LYS A 5 3.26 -8.11 -10.91
N LEU A 6 2.89 -7.02 -10.23
CA LEU A 6 3.81 -5.91 -9.97
C LEU A 6 5.02 -6.36 -9.14
N ILE A 7 4.80 -7.08 -8.04
CA ILE A 7 5.87 -7.63 -7.21
C ILE A 7 6.80 -8.52 -8.05
N GLY A 8 6.22 -9.42 -8.86
CA GLY A 8 7.00 -10.27 -9.77
C GLY A 8 7.81 -9.47 -10.79
N THR A 9 7.25 -8.38 -11.33
CA THR A 9 7.98 -7.45 -12.21
C THR A 9 9.13 -6.76 -11.45
N CYS A 10 8.91 -6.28 -10.23
CA CYS A 10 9.96 -5.66 -9.43
C CYS A 10 11.12 -6.65 -9.19
N ILE A 11 10.82 -7.88 -8.81
CA ILE A 11 11.82 -8.95 -8.62
C ILE A 11 12.57 -9.21 -9.92
N LYS A 12 11.85 -9.35 -11.04
CA LYS A 12 12.44 -9.64 -12.35
C LYS A 12 13.38 -8.54 -12.84
N HIS A 13 13.09 -7.29 -12.51
CA HIS A 13 13.83 -6.12 -12.99
C HIS A 13 14.77 -5.51 -11.94
N GLY A 14 14.89 -6.10 -10.74
CA GLY A 14 15.74 -5.58 -9.68
C GLY A 14 15.27 -4.24 -9.12
N ILE A 15 13.96 -3.97 -9.11
CA ILE A 15 13.38 -2.75 -8.55
C ILE A 15 13.33 -2.89 -7.03
N GLU A 16 13.93 -1.95 -6.32
CA GLU A 16 13.96 -1.92 -4.86
C GLU A 16 12.62 -1.46 -4.29
N ILE A 17 11.79 -2.43 -3.91
CA ILE A 17 10.46 -2.18 -3.32
C ILE A 17 10.51 -1.30 -2.05
N PRO A 18 11.48 -1.46 -1.12
CA PRO A 18 11.55 -0.65 0.09
C PRO A 18 11.72 0.86 -0.15
N GLU A 19 12.19 1.27 -1.33
CA GLU A 19 12.33 2.68 -1.72
C GLU A 19 11.17 3.19 -2.59
N SER A 20 10.09 2.40 -2.69
CA SER A 20 9.00 2.66 -3.63
C SER A 20 7.65 2.87 -2.95
N VAL A 21 6.71 3.47 -3.69
CA VAL A 21 5.31 3.62 -3.27
C VAL A 21 4.42 2.76 -4.15
N LEU A 22 3.54 1.96 -3.54
CA LEU A 22 2.54 1.20 -4.28
C LEU A 22 1.31 2.07 -4.55
N LEU A 23 1.05 2.39 -5.81
CA LEU A 23 -0.23 2.96 -6.25
C LEU A 23 -1.14 1.88 -6.81
N THR A 24 -2.40 1.83 -6.36
CA THR A 24 -3.37 0.82 -6.81
C THR A 24 -4.79 1.35 -6.89
N SER A 25 -5.56 0.81 -7.83
CA SER A 25 -6.99 1.11 -7.94
C SER A 25 -7.87 0.24 -7.02
N CYS A 26 -7.34 -0.88 -6.50
CA CYS A 26 -8.13 -1.83 -5.73
C CYS A 26 -8.32 -1.42 -4.27
N ARG A 27 -9.45 -1.83 -3.70
CA ARG A 27 -9.73 -1.74 -2.26
C ARG A 27 -8.68 -2.52 -1.46
N GLN A 28 -8.15 -1.91 -0.41
CA GLN A 28 -7.21 -2.57 0.49
C GLN A 28 -7.95 -3.42 1.52
N THR A 29 -7.63 -4.72 1.53
CA THR A 29 -8.16 -5.74 2.43
C THR A 29 -6.99 -6.42 3.14
N HIS A 30 -7.28 -7.17 4.21
CA HIS A 30 -6.28 -8.01 4.90
C HIS A 30 -5.38 -8.81 3.94
N PHE A 31 -5.97 -9.39 2.89
CA PHE A 31 -5.23 -10.19 1.92
C PHE A 31 -4.35 -9.37 0.98
N THR A 32 -4.75 -8.15 0.61
CA THR A 32 -3.93 -7.30 -0.26
C THR A 32 -2.82 -6.61 0.53
N ILE A 33 -3.13 -6.13 1.74
CA ILE A 33 -2.14 -5.45 2.59
C ILE A 33 -1.07 -6.42 3.08
N LYS A 34 -1.39 -7.69 3.36
CA LYS A 34 -0.35 -8.69 3.69
C LYS A 34 0.66 -8.90 2.57
N LYS A 35 0.24 -8.82 1.31
CA LYS A 35 1.16 -8.90 0.16
C LYS A 35 2.09 -7.70 0.10
N VAL A 36 1.56 -6.53 0.41
CA VAL A 36 2.34 -5.29 0.52
C VAL A 36 3.38 -5.42 1.63
N ILE A 37 2.96 -5.85 2.81
CA ILE A 37 3.81 -6.07 3.98
C ILE A 37 4.93 -7.06 3.63
N PHE A 38 4.59 -8.22 3.07
CA PHE A 38 5.59 -9.23 2.70
C PHE A 38 6.52 -8.78 1.57
N ALA A 39 6.05 -7.92 0.67
CA ALA A 39 6.89 -7.33 -0.37
C ALA A 39 7.77 -6.18 0.16
N GLY A 40 7.46 -5.61 1.32
CA GLY A 40 8.23 -4.55 1.95
C GLY A 40 7.95 -3.13 1.42
N PHE A 41 6.77 -2.87 0.85
CA PHE A 41 6.41 -1.50 0.46
C PHE A 41 6.17 -0.63 1.71
N PRO A 42 6.83 0.52 1.88
CA PRO A 42 6.61 1.40 3.03
C PRO A 42 5.28 2.18 2.95
N ILE A 43 4.78 2.44 1.73
CA ILE A 43 3.60 3.26 1.48
C ILE A 43 2.69 2.60 0.45
N VAL A 44 1.38 2.59 0.73
CA VAL A 44 0.33 2.17 -0.20
C VAL A 44 -0.69 3.26 -0.38
N ILE A 45 -0.94 3.62 -1.63
CA ILE A 45 -1.96 4.58 -2.03
C ILE A 45 -3.04 3.86 -2.83
N SER A 46 -4.28 3.94 -2.35
CA SER A 46 -5.45 3.40 -3.02
C SER A 46 -6.48 4.48 -3.36
N VAL A 47 -7.02 4.41 -4.57
CA VAL A 47 -8.19 5.23 -4.98
C VAL A 47 -9.51 4.76 -4.34
N SER A 48 -9.49 3.60 -3.69
CA SER A 48 -10.63 2.92 -3.08
C SER A 48 -10.52 2.96 -1.54
N ALA A 49 -11.63 2.65 -0.86
CA ALA A 49 -11.66 2.54 0.59
C ALA A 49 -10.78 1.37 1.08
N PRO A 50 -10.07 1.47 2.21
CA PRO A 50 -9.54 0.33 2.94
C PRO A 50 -10.59 -0.31 3.86
N THR A 51 -10.43 -1.58 4.19
CA THR A 51 -11.20 -2.25 5.27
C THR A 51 -10.56 -1.98 6.63
N GLU A 52 -11.36 -2.03 7.71
CA GLU A 52 -10.84 -1.87 9.08
C GLU A 52 -9.69 -2.82 9.40
N LEU A 53 -9.81 -4.10 9.03
CA LEU A 53 -8.74 -5.07 9.28
C LEU A 53 -7.45 -4.69 8.53
N ALA A 54 -7.57 -4.20 7.30
CA ALA A 54 -6.41 -3.73 6.54
C ALA A 54 -5.74 -2.51 7.16
N ILE A 55 -6.52 -1.61 7.76
CA ILE A 55 -5.98 -0.46 8.52
C ILE A 55 -5.19 -0.97 9.71
N ARG A 56 -5.74 -1.91 10.48
CA ARG A 56 -5.05 -2.51 11.64
C ARG A 56 -3.76 -3.21 11.24
N ASP A 57 -3.78 -4.04 10.19
CA ASP A 57 -2.57 -4.70 9.70
C ASP A 57 -1.54 -3.67 9.20
N ALA A 58 -1.98 -2.61 8.50
CA ALA A 58 -1.07 -1.57 8.04
C ALA A 58 -0.40 -0.84 9.21
N ASP A 59 -1.15 -0.55 10.27
CA ASP A 59 -0.63 0.14 11.45
C ASP A 59 0.38 -0.73 12.20
N GLU A 60 0.03 -1.99 12.47
CA GLU A 60 0.85 -2.97 13.19
C GLU A 60 2.22 -3.18 12.51
N PHE A 61 2.24 -3.21 11.18
CA PHE A 61 3.46 -3.44 10.39
C PHE A 61 4.12 -2.14 9.90
N GLY A 62 3.68 -0.98 10.40
CA GLY A 62 4.32 0.30 10.12
C GLY A 62 4.19 0.76 8.67
N ILE A 63 3.15 0.34 7.95
CA ILE A 63 2.84 0.74 6.57
C ILE A 63 2.05 2.05 6.60
N THR A 64 2.42 3.00 5.74
CA THR A 64 1.59 4.19 5.48
C THR A 64 0.47 3.83 4.51
N LEU A 65 -0.76 3.75 5.00
CA LEU A 65 -1.93 3.42 4.19
C LEU A 65 -2.75 4.66 3.86
N VAL A 66 -2.85 4.96 2.58
CA VAL A 66 -3.65 6.05 2.02
C VAL A 66 -4.83 5.47 1.24
N GLY A 67 -6.02 5.98 1.50
CA GLY A 67 -7.25 5.57 0.82
C GLY A 67 -8.03 6.76 0.27
N PHE A 68 -8.98 6.47 -0.61
CA PHE A 68 -9.76 7.49 -1.33
C PHE A 68 -8.90 8.55 -2.05
N ALA A 69 -7.70 8.18 -2.49
CA ALA A 69 -6.82 9.08 -3.22
C ALA A 69 -7.42 9.43 -4.59
N ARG A 70 -7.87 10.67 -4.75
CA ARG A 70 -8.43 11.22 -6.00
C ARG A 70 -8.14 12.70 -6.11
N ASP A 71 -7.72 13.11 -7.30
CA ASP A 71 -7.36 14.51 -7.59
C ASP A 71 -6.37 15.03 -6.53
N ASN A 72 -6.72 16.10 -5.83
CA ASN A 72 -5.92 16.71 -4.76
C ASN A 72 -6.45 16.35 -3.35
N ARG A 73 -7.11 15.20 -3.19
CA ARG A 73 -7.64 14.74 -1.90
C ARG A 73 -7.30 13.28 -1.64
N PHE A 74 -6.97 12.98 -0.39
CA PHE A 74 -6.73 11.63 0.09
C PHE A 74 -6.92 11.58 1.60
N ASN A 75 -7.12 10.38 2.14
CA ASN A 75 -7.16 10.15 3.58
C ASN A 75 -5.98 9.25 3.96
N VAL A 76 -5.20 9.71 4.93
CA VAL A 76 -4.14 8.89 5.54
C VAL A 76 -4.75 8.16 6.73
N TYR A 77 -4.62 6.84 6.74
CA TYR A 77 -5.21 5.98 7.77
C TYR A 77 -4.19 5.55 8.83
N THR A 78 -2.92 5.41 8.45
CA THR A 78 -1.84 4.91 9.32
C THR A 78 -0.50 5.56 8.94
N ASN A 79 0.41 5.68 9.91
CA ASN A 79 1.81 6.08 9.71
C ASN A 79 1.99 7.31 8.80
N ASP A 80 1.28 8.40 9.10
CA ASP A 80 1.25 9.65 8.33
C ASP A 80 2.57 10.42 8.32
N TRP A 81 3.46 10.14 9.27
CA TRP A 81 4.80 10.71 9.39
C TRP A 81 5.72 10.54 8.16
N ARG A 82 5.35 9.71 7.17
CA ARG A 82 6.06 9.58 5.88
C ARG A 82 5.60 10.55 4.78
N ILE A 83 4.57 11.36 5.05
CA ILE A 83 3.99 12.32 4.09
C ILE A 83 4.39 13.74 4.50
N LEU A 84 4.88 14.53 3.54
CA LEU A 84 5.37 15.90 3.72
C LEU A 84 4.32 16.96 3.35
#